data_AF-A0A6J7CWB8-F1
#
_entry.id   AF-A0A6J7CWB8-F1
#
_cell.length_a   1.000
_cell.length_b   1.000
_cell.length_c   1.000
_cell.angle_alpha   90.00
_cell.angle_beta   90.00
_cell.angle_gamma   90.00
#
_symmetry.space_group_name_H-M   'P 1'
#
loop_
_entity.id
_entity.type
_entity.pdbx_description
1 polymer ?
#
loop_
_entity_poly.entity_id
_entity_poly.type
_entity_poly.pdbx_seq_one_letter_code
_entity_poly.pdbx_strand_id
1 'polypeptide(L)' 'MSRARIIDLALMLGALAAGTLLAELLGATNTGTALTFGGIAFLAMLVYVLLRR' A
#
# COMPACT_ATOMS: atom_id res chain seq x y z
N MET A 1 19.67 10.04 -2.39
CA MET A 1 18.43 9.42 -2.93
C MET A 1 17.64 10.51 -3.64
N SER A 2 17.23 10.33 -4.90
CA SER A 2 16.52 11.40 -5.63
C SER A 2 15.12 11.62 -5.05
N ARG A 3 14.62 12.87 -5.09
CA ARG A 3 13.32 13.26 -4.51
C ARG A 3 12.15 12.41 -5.07
N ALA A 4 12.20 12.06 -6.35
CA ALA A 4 11.21 11.19 -6.99
C ALA A 4 11.10 9.84 -6.28
N ARG A 5 12.24 9.17 -6.00
CA ARG A 5 12.27 7.86 -5.34
C ARG A 5 11.68 7.89 -3.93
N ILE A 6 11.88 8.98 -3.19
CA ILE A 6 11.30 9.15 -1.85
C ILE A 6 9.77 9.25 -1.94
N ILE A 7 9.26 9.99 -2.92
CA ILE A 7 7.80 10.10 -3.16
C ILE A 7 7.22 8.75 -3.54
N ASP A 8 7.88 7.99 -4.42
CA ASP A 8 7.39 6.70 -4.87
C ASP A 8 7.32 5.69 -3.72
N LEU A 9 8.34 5.66 -2.85
CA LEU A 9 8.31 4.84 -1.64
C LEU A 9 7.21 5.29 -0.66
N ALA A 10 7.04 6.60 -0.46
CA ALA A 10 5.99 7.13 0.39
C ALA A 10 4.59 6.76 -0.13
N LEU A 11 4.41 6.75 -1.45
CA LEU A 11 3.16 6.32 -2.09
C LEU A 11 2.91 4.83 -1.88
N MET A 12 3.91 3.98 -2.09
CA MET A 12 3.79 2.53 -1.91
C MET A 12 3.49 2.17 -0.45
N LEU A 13 4.25 2.73 0.51
CA LEU A 13 4.02 2.51 1.93
C LEU A 13 2.71 3.14 2.41
N GLY A 14 2.32 4.29 1.84
CA GLY A 14 1.03 4.92 2.07
C GLY A 14 -0.13 4.03 1.61
N ALA A 15 -0.02 3.39 0.45
CA ALA A 15 -1.02 2.45 -0.06
C ALA A 15 -1.13 1.19 0.82
N LEU A 16 0.00 0.66 1.29
CA LEU A 16 0.02 -0.44 2.26
C LEU A 16 -0.76 -0.08 3.53
N ALA A 17 -0.40 1.05 4.15
CA ALA A 17 -1.02 1.51 5.39
C ALA A 17 -2.51 1.81 5.19
N ALA A 18 -2.86 2.54 4.13
CA ALA A 18 -4.25 2.88 3.82
C ALA A 18 -5.09 1.63 3.55
N GLY A 19 -4.59 0.68 2.75
CA GLY A 19 -5.28 -0.57 2.46
C GLY A 19 -5.48 -1.43 3.71
N THR A 20 -4.48 -1.50 4.58
CA THR A 20 -4.56 -2.24 5.85
C THR A 20 -5.60 -1.61 6.78
N LEU A 21 -5.54 -0.30 7.00
CA LEU A 21 -6.47 0.42 7.87
C LEU A 21 -7.90 0.36 7.34
N LEU A 22 -8.09 0.48 6.02
CA LEU A 22 -9.41 0.30 5.42
C LEU A 22 -9.96 -1.11 5.67
N ALA A 23 -9.14 -2.14 5.54
CA ALA A 23 -9.58 -3.50 5.82
C ALA A 23 -9.93 -3.71 7.30
N GLU A 24 -9.18 -3.12 8.23
CA GLU A 24 -9.53 -3.13 9.66
C GLU A 24 -10.87 -2.42 9.90
N LEU A 25 -11.06 -1.22 9.33
CA LEU A 25 -12.29 -0.44 9.46
C LEU A 25 -13.51 -1.15 8.86
N LEU A 26 -13.31 -1.96 7.82
CA LEU A 26 -14.36 -2.76 7.17
C LEU A 26 -14.62 -4.11 7.87
N GLY A 27 -13.94 -4.39 8.99
CA GLY A 27 -14.21 -5.56 9.82
C GLY A 27 -13.36 -6.79 9.50
N ALA A 28 -12.12 -6.62 9.05
CA ALA A 28 -11.17 -7.73 8.95
C ALA A 28 -11.11 -8.54 10.26
N THR A 29 -11.22 -9.86 10.15
CA THR A 29 -11.36 -10.75 11.32
C THR A 29 -10.08 -10.92 12.13
N ASN A 30 -8.94 -10.58 11.55
CA ASN A 30 -7.63 -10.60 12.18
C ASN A 30 -6.65 -9.71 11.40
N THR A 31 -5.51 -9.39 12.03
CA THR A 31 -4.45 -8.56 11.45
C THR A 31 -3.86 -9.15 10.16
N GLY A 32 -3.79 -10.48 10.03
CA GLY A 32 -3.30 -11.16 8.83
C GLY A 32 -4.19 -10.89 7.61
N THR A 33 -5.51 -10.93 7.79
CA THR A 33 -6.47 -10.56 6.74
C THR A 33 -6.33 -9.09 6.36
N ALA A 34 -6.24 -8.17 7.34
CA ALA A 34 -6.06 -6.75 7.06
C ALA A 34 -4.75 -6.45 6.29
N LEU A 35 -3.64 -7.04 6.74
CA LEU A 35 -2.34 -6.91 6.07
C LEU A 35 -2.34 -7.50 4.66
N THR A 36 -3.15 -8.52 4.39
CA THR A 36 -3.30 -9.07 3.03
C THR A 36 -3.89 -8.01 2.09
N PHE A 37 -4.95 -7.31 2.50
CA PHE A 37 -5.52 -6.21 1.72
C PHE A 37 -4.55 -5.04 1.58
N GLY A 38 -3.83 -4.70 2.64
CA GLY A 38 -2.70 -3.77 2.57
C GLY A 38 -1.67 -4.17 1.53
N GLY A 39 -1.24 -5.43 1.54
CA GLY A 39 -0.27 -5.99 0.60
C GLY A 39 -0.75 -5.92 -0.85
N ILE A 40 -2.04 -6.18 -1.10
CA ILE A 40 -2.65 -6.01 -2.43
C ILE A 40 -2.59 -4.54 -2.86
N ALA A 41 -2.93 -3.60 -1.98
CA ALA A 41 -2.84 -2.17 -2.27
C ALA A 41 -1.39 -1.71 -2.54
N PHE A 42 -0.43 -2.22 -1.78
CA PHE A 42 1.00 -2.00 -2.03
C PHE A 42 1.43 -2.51 -3.40
N LEU A 43 1.07 -3.75 -3.76
CA LEU A 43 1.42 -4.34 -5.05
C LEU A 43 0.78 -3.58 -6.22
N ALA A 44 -0.48 -3.17 -6.08
CA ALA A 44 -1.15 -2.32 -7.06
C ALA A 44 -0.42 -0.98 -7.25
N MET A 45 0.01 -0.35 -6.15
CA MET A 45 0.76 0.90 -6.21
C MET A 45 2.18 0.71 -6.78
N LEU A 46 2.84 -0.40 -6.47
CA LEU A 46 4.12 -0.77 -7.08
C LEU A 46 3.99 -0.89 -8.59
N VAL A 47 2.98 -1.61 -9.09
CA VAL A 47 2.72 -1.73 -10.53
C VAL A 47 2.47 -0.36 -11.15
N TYR A 48 1.69 0.50 -10.48
CA TYR A 48 1.48 1.88 -10.94
C TYR A 48 2.79 2.67 -11.06
N VAL A 49 3.66 2.61 -10.05
CA VAL A 49 4.96 3.29 -10.06
C VAL A 49 5.81 2.75 -11.20
N LEU A 50 5.94 1.42 -11.35
CA LEU A 50 6.75 0.82 -12.42
C LEU A 50 6.29 1.20 -13.83
N LEU A 51 4.98 1.43 -14.03
CA LEU A 51 4.42 1.74 -15.35
C LEU A 51 4.37 3.24 -15.66
N ARG A 52 4.37 4.13 -14.65
CA ARG A 52 4.06 5.57 -14.84
C ARG A 52 5.02 6.56 -14.18
N ARG A 53 6.00 6.11 -13.40
CA ARG A 53 6.95 6.96 -12.67
C ARG A 53 8.38 6.65 -13.10
#